data_AF-A0AAD9J1A1-F1
#
_entry.id   AF-A0AAD9J1A1-F1
#
_cell.length_a   1.000
_cell.length_b   1.000
_cell.length_c   1.000
_cell.angle_alpha   90.00
_cell.angle_beta   90.00
_cell.angle_gamma   90.00
#
_symmetry.space_group_name_H-M   'P 1'
#
loop_
_entity.id
_entity.type
_entity.pdbx_description
1 polymer ?
#
loop_
_entity_poly.entity_id
_entity_poly.type
_entity_poly.pdbx_seq_one_letter_code
_entity_poly.pdbx_strand_id
1 'polypeptide(L)' 'MKQVPLVQVVMSRRRKDYYSAVIQTIKYIMPSPPRVQCIVMDFEDAMWRAARDTMPEVDHKGCAFHFT' A
#
# COMPACT_ATOMS: atom_id res chain seq x y z
N MET A 1 18.86 3.24 -2.84
CA MET A 1 17.81 3.82 -1.97
C MET A 1 17.70 2.94 -0.75
N LYS A 2 17.92 3.44 0.48
CA LYS A 2 17.70 2.63 1.69
C LYS A 2 16.21 2.66 2.01
N GLN A 3 15.59 1.49 2.11
CA GLN A 3 14.21 1.34 2.56
C GLN A 3 14.22 0.98 4.05
N VAL A 4 13.46 1.72 4.85
CA VAL A 4 13.25 1.39 6.27
C VAL A 4 11.83 0.85 6.39
N PRO A 5 11.63 -0.36 6.94
CA PRO A 5 10.30 -0.90 7.15
C PRO A 5 9.48 0.04 8.05
N LEU A 6 8.34 0.52 7.56
CA LEU A 6 7.42 1.34 8.35
C LEU A 6 6.54 0.48 9.27
N VAL A 7 6.01 -0.61 8.74
CA VAL A 7 5.08 -1.51 9.45
C VAL A 7 5.15 -2.91 8.84
N GLN A 8 4.95 -3.93 9.68
CA GLN A 8 4.69 -5.30 9.26
C GLN A 8 3.27 -5.67 9.68
N VAL A 9 2.47 -6.19 8.74
CA VAL A 9 1.08 -6.57 9.00
C VAL A 9 0.89 -8.04 8.66
N VAL A 10 0.37 -8.80 9.62
CA VAL A 10 -0.07 -10.18 9.39
C VAL A 10 -1.56 -10.16 9.10
N MET A 11 -1.94 -10.62 7.91
CA MET A 11 -3.34 -10.68 7.48
C MET A 11 -3.78 -12.12 7.33
N SER A 12 -5.03 -12.42 7.72
CA SER A 12 -5.61 -13.75 7.56
C SER A 12 -6.03 -14.07 6.13
N ARG A 13 -6.23 -13.05 5.29
CA ARG A 13 -6.64 -13.20 3.88
C ARG A 13 -5.99 -12.13 3.00
N ARG A 14 -5.74 -12.48 1.74
CA ARG A 14 -5.31 -11.57 0.67
C ARG A 14 -6.52 -11.07 -0.11
N ARG A 15 -7.26 -10.12 0.46
CA ARG A 15 -8.48 -9.55 -0.14
C ARG A 15 -8.47 -8.02 -0.03
N LYS A 16 -9.13 -7.38 -1.00
CA LYS A 16 -9.19 -5.91 -1.14
C LYS A 16 -9.62 -5.22 0.17
N ASP A 17 -10.68 -5.71 0.82
CA ASP A 17 -11.22 -5.17 2.08
C ASP A 17 -10.18 -5.17 3.20
N TYR A 18 -9.35 -6.21 3.29
CA TYR A 18 -8.27 -6.29 4.27
C TYR A 18 -7.17 -5.27 3.97
N TYR A 19 -6.71 -5.17 2.72
CA TYR A 19 -5.74 -4.15 2.32
C TYR A 19 -6.25 -2.72 2.54
N SER A 20 -7.52 -2.46 2.20
CA SER A 20 -8.14 -1.15 2.43
C SER A 20 -8.15 -0.80 3.93
N ALA A 21 -8.53 -1.75 4.79
CA ALA A 21 -8.51 -1.56 6.24
C ALA A 21 -7.09 -1.27 6.75
N VAL A 22 -6.08 -1.98 6.23
CA VAL A 22 -4.68 -1.75 6.59
C VAL A 22 -4.21 -0.35 6.19
N ILE A 23 -4.43 0.07 4.93
CA ILE A 23 -4.00 1.39 4.44
C ILE A 23 -4.70 2.51 5.24
N GLN A 24 -6.01 2.37 5.49
CA GLN A 24 -6.76 3.33 6.30
C GLN A 24 -6.26 3.39 7.75
N THR A 25 -5.96 2.23 8.36
CA THR A 25 -5.40 2.18 9.71
C THR A 25 -4.05 2.89 9.76
N ILE A 26 -3.17 2.65 8.78
CA ILE A 26 -1.89 3.34 8.68
C ILE A 26 -2.11 4.85 8.58
N LYS A 27 -2.99 5.34 7.69
CA LYS A 27 -3.31 6.77 7.57
C LYS A 27 -3.81 7.37 8.90
N TYR A 28 -4.60 6.62 9.65
CA TYR A 28 -5.17 7.06 10.93
C TYR A 28 -4.13 7.16 12.06
N ILE A 29 -3.21 6.19 12.17
CA ILE A 29 -2.21 6.18 13.26
C ILE A 29 -1.03 7.13 13.02
N MET A 30 -0.82 7.59 11.78
CA MET A 30 0.28 8.50 11.46
C MET A 30 0.06 9.87 12.13
N PRO A 31 1.11 10.49 12.68
CA PRO A 31 0.99 11.76 13.40
C PRO A 31 0.56 12.95 12.51
N SER A 32 0.63 12.77 11.19
CA SER A 32 0.14 13.73 10.21
C SER A 32 -0.25 13.01 8.92
N PRO A 33 -1.09 13.62 8.06
CA PRO A 33 -1.43 13.05 6.76
C PRO A 33 -0.17 12.75 5.93
N PRO A 34 0.00 11.51 5.44
CA PRO A 34 1.22 11.14 4.73
C PRO A 34 1.26 11.80 3.35
N ARG A 35 2.40 12.39 2.99
CA ARG A 35 2.63 13.05 1.68
C ARG A 35 3.19 12.06 0.66
N VAL A 36 2.48 10.95 0.44
CA VAL A 36 2.90 9.91 -0.51
C VAL A 36 2.68 10.41 -1.93
N GLN A 37 3.70 10.31 -2.79
CA GLN A 37 3.61 10.68 -4.21
C GLN A 37 3.52 9.48 -5.14
N CYS A 38 4.09 8.34 -4.72
CA CYS A 38 4.12 7.11 -5.49
C CYS A 38 4.02 5.90 -4.56
N ILE A 39 3.18 4.94 -4.92
CA ILE A 39 3.13 3.61 -4.30
C ILE A 39 3.65 2.61 -5.32
N VAL A 40 4.68 1.87 -4.93
CA VAL A 40 5.20 0.74 -5.68
C VAL A 40 4.74 -0.54 -4.99
N MET A 41 4.03 -1.40 -5.72
CA MET A 41 3.44 -2.63 -5.17
C MET A 41 3.70 -3.83 -6.10
N ASP A 42 3.53 -5.04 -5.57
CA ASP A 42 3.50 -6.25 -6.39
C ASP A 42 2.28 -6.25 -7.35
N PHE A 43 2.15 -7.28 -8.20
CA PHE A 43 1.07 -7.35 -9.20
C PHE A 43 -0.22 -7.98 -8.67
N GLU A 44 -0.48 -7.93 -7.36
CA GLU A 44 -1.68 -8.52 -6.77
C GLU A 44 -2.93 -7.62 -6.96
N ASP A 45 -3.93 -8.07 -7.74
CA ASP A 45 -5.13 -7.28 -8.08
C ASP A 45 -5.85 -6.67 -6.86
N ALA A 46 -5.95 -7.42 -5.76
CA ALA A 46 -6.59 -6.96 -4.54
C ALA A 46 -5.88 -5.75 -3.93
N MET A 47 -4.55 -5.75 -3.90
CA MET A 47 -3.74 -4.63 -3.40
C MET A 47 -3.87 -3.41 -4.31
N TRP A 48 -3.80 -3.59 -5.63
CA TRP A 48 -3.96 -2.50 -6.60
C TRP A 48 -5.31 -1.80 -6.48
N ARG A 49 -6.40 -2.57 -6.36
CA ARG A 49 -7.75 -2.03 -6.17
C ARG A 49 -7.87 -1.31 -4.83
N ALA A 50 -7.33 -1.87 -3.75
CA ALA A 50 -7.38 -1.24 -2.44
C ALA A 50 -6.58 0.07 -2.39
N ALA A 51 -5.39 0.10 -2.97
CA ALA A 51 -4.53 1.29 -3.01
C ALA A 51 -5.17 2.42 -3.82
N ARG A 52 -5.72 2.13 -5.01
CA ARG A 52 -6.42 3.14 -5.82
C ARG A 52 -7.67 3.69 -5.14
N ASP A 53 -8.42 2.85 -4.42
CA ASP A 53 -9.62 3.32 -3.72
C ASP A 53 -9.31 4.15 -2.47
N THR A 54 -8.20 3.85 -1.77
CA THR A 54 -7.85 4.50 -0.50
C THR A 54 -6.88 5.68 -0.65
N MET A 55 -6.15 5.74 -1.77
CA MET A 55 -5.20 6.79 -2.15
C MET A 55 -5.26 7.04 -3.68
N PRO A 56 -6.42 7.49 -4.22
CA PRO A 56 -6.60 7.73 -5.65
C PRO A 56 -5.69 8.82 -6.24
N GLU A 57 -5.23 9.74 -5.41
CA GLU A 57 -4.39 10.88 -5.79
C GLU A 57 -2.91 10.55 -6.01
N VAL A 58 -2.50 9.33 -5.67
CA VAL A 58 -1.11 8.88 -5.67
C VAL A 58 -0.78 8.15 -6.98
N ASP A 59 0.46 8.27 -7.48
CA ASP A 59 0.92 7.47 -8.62
C ASP A 59 1.09 5.99 -8.21
N HIS A 60 0.58 5.05 -9.00
CA HIS A 60 0.60 3.61 -8.69
C HIS A 60 1.45 2.86 -9.70
N LYS A 61 2.53 2.20 -9.23
CA LYS A 61 3.48 1.48 -10.08
C LYS A 61 3.66 0.03 -9.65
N GLY A 62 3.87 -0.82 -10.65
CA GLY A 62 4.30 -2.20 -10.44
C GLY A 62 5.78 -2.27 -10.06
N CYS A 63 6.10 -3.12 -9.10
CA CYS A 63 7.47 -3.35 -8.65
C CYS A 63 8.25 -4.21 -9.65
N ALA A 64 9.26 -3.62 -10.30
CA ALA A 64 10.10 -4.31 -11.28
C ALA A 64 10.99 -5.41 -10.68
N PHE A 65 11.23 -5.41 -9.36
CA PHE A 65 11.99 -6.46 -8.68
C PHE A 65 11.35 -7.85 -8.82
N HIS A 66 10.06 -7.94 -9.13
CA HIS A 66 9.43 -9.23 -9.42
C HIS A 66 9.70 -9.77 -10.84
N PHE A 67 10.39 -8.99 -11.69
CA PHE A 67 10.73 -9.35 -13.07
C PHE A 67 12.22 -9.61 -13.31
N THR A 68 13.07 -9.47 -12.29
CA THR A 68 14.53 -9.65 -12.35
C THR A 68 14.99 -10.53 -11.20
#